data_AF-A0A935YEI2-F1
#
_entry.id   AF-A0A935YEI2-F1
#
_cell.length_a   1.000
_cell.length_b   1.000
_cell.length_c   1.000
_cell.angle_alpha   90.00
_cell.angle_beta   90.00
_cell.angle_gamma   90.00
#
_symmetry.space_group_name_H-M   'P 1'
#
loop_
_entity.id
_entity.type
_entity.pdbx_description
1 polymer ?
#
loop_
_entity_poly.entity_id
_entity_poly.type
_entity_poly.pdbx_seq_one_letter_code
_entity_poly.pdbx_strand_id
1 'polypeptide(L)'
;MRIVQLELNMDAAGTDTLMDWGSAWPTICDWIDSDPDLAARSIIDTGYRYLMASPPRAFRYFPRDRYHDLAADIMLFMVRDDFAVIRRYRDRGRSFLGWFRTAANNRAIDIYRHERPNLMVVLEPDLDSPTSDSEYSDVAERVREAIDSLRNPLCTTLLVWRLVHEYTNKEIAVALGWSASRNAEVGNIYRNCRLGLIRRLAAMGIGPSALIN
;
A
#
# COMPACT_ATOMS: atom_id res chain seq x y z
N MET A 1 8.04 29.21 -29.90
CA MET A 1 7.92 28.42 -28.65
C MET A 1 8.52 27.05 -28.95
N ARG A 2 9.79 26.81 -28.59
CA ARG A 2 10.55 25.61 -28.95
C ARG A 2 10.34 24.55 -27.87
N ILE A 3 9.73 23.44 -28.24
CA ILE A 3 9.73 22.21 -27.44
C ILE A 3 11.17 21.68 -27.50
N VAL A 4 11.88 21.73 -26.37
CA VAL A 4 13.21 21.15 -26.25
C VAL A 4 13.04 19.65 -26.10
N GLN A 5 13.45 18.90 -27.13
CA GLN A 5 13.74 17.47 -27.02
C GLN A 5 14.86 17.28 -26.00
N LEU A 6 14.49 16.83 -24.80
CA LEU A 6 15.42 16.19 -23.88
C LEU A 6 15.57 14.74 -24.35
N GLU A 7 16.60 14.50 -25.16
CA GLU A 7 17.09 13.16 -25.43
C GLU A 7 17.58 12.56 -24.11
N LEU A 8 16.74 11.70 -23.55
CA LEU A 8 17.00 10.94 -22.35
C LEU A 8 17.95 9.79 -22.69
N ASN A 9 19.25 10.00 -22.49
CA ASN A 9 20.20 8.91 -22.27
C ASN A 9 19.94 8.35 -20.86
N MET A 10 19.02 7.39 -20.76
CA MET A 10 18.23 7.14 -19.53
C MET A 10 18.41 5.77 -18.85
N ASP A 11 19.19 4.86 -19.46
CA ASP A 11 19.10 3.43 -19.13
C ASP A 11 20.14 2.92 -18.12
N ALA A 12 21.23 3.66 -17.87
CA ALA A 12 22.26 3.25 -16.90
C ALA A 12 22.13 3.92 -15.51
N ALA A 13 21.71 5.19 -15.47
CA ALA A 13 21.70 5.99 -14.23
C ALA A 13 20.59 5.63 -13.23
N GLY A 14 19.48 5.04 -13.71
CA GLY A 14 18.35 4.67 -12.84
C GLY A 14 18.58 3.42 -12.00
N THR A 15 19.37 2.46 -12.49
CA THR A 15 19.66 1.19 -11.81
C THR A 15 20.58 1.37 -10.62
N ASP A 16 21.63 2.18 -10.76
CA ASP A 16 22.58 2.46 -9.68
C ASP A 16 21.91 3.22 -8.53
N THR A 17 21.01 4.15 -8.87
CA THR A 17 20.26 4.93 -7.87
C THR A 17 19.27 4.06 -7.10
N LEU A 18 18.60 3.10 -7.74
CA LEU A 18 17.69 2.20 -7.04
C LEU A 18 18.43 1.18 -6.15
N MET A 19 19.61 0.72 -6.58
CA MET A 19 20.47 -0.10 -5.73
C MET A 19 20.93 0.66 -4.48
N ASP A 20 21.30 1.94 -4.64
CA ASP A 20 21.63 2.83 -3.53
C ASP A 20 20.46 2.99 -2.54
N TRP A 21 19.21 3.09 -3.02
CA TRP A 21 18.01 3.11 -2.16
C TRP A 21 17.80 1.80 -1.39
N GLY A 22 18.42 0.71 -1.81
CA GLY A 22 18.48 -0.55 -1.06
C GLY A 22 19.30 -0.44 0.23
N SER A 23 20.11 0.60 0.38
CA SER A 23 20.91 0.85 1.58
C SER A 23 20.10 1.43 2.74
N ALA A 24 20.71 1.42 3.91
CA ALA A 24 20.20 2.09 5.11
C ALA A 24 20.19 3.62 4.97
N TRP A 25 21.11 4.20 4.20
CA TRP A 25 21.25 5.64 4.04
C TRP A 25 21.74 5.96 2.62
N PRO A 26 20.83 6.11 1.65
CA PRO A 26 21.19 6.41 0.28
C PRO A 26 21.80 7.81 0.13
N THR A 27 22.60 8.01 -0.91
CA THR A 27 23.26 9.30 -1.20
C THR A 27 22.26 10.45 -1.38
N ILE A 28 21.03 10.12 -1.78
CA ILE A 28 19.94 11.09 -1.92
C ILE A 28 19.59 11.79 -0.60
N CYS A 29 19.82 11.13 0.55
CA CYS A 29 19.60 11.73 1.86
C CYS A 29 20.62 12.85 2.15
N ASP A 30 21.84 12.73 1.64
CA ASP A 30 22.87 13.77 1.79
C ASP A 30 22.61 14.95 0.84
N TRP A 31 22.12 14.64 -0.37
CA TRP A 31 21.78 15.68 -1.36
C TRP A 31 20.64 16.59 -0.93
N ILE A 32 19.72 16.14 -0.06
CA ILE A 32 18.63 16.99 0.44
C ILE A 32 19.16 18.30 1.03
N ASP A 33 20.32 18.27 1.69
CA ASP A 33 20.91 19.45 2.31
C ASP A 33 22.01 20.10 1.45
N SER A 34 22.73 19.32 0.63
CA SER A 34 23.84 19.85 -0.20
C SER A 34 23.43 20.33 -1.59
N ASP A 35 22.46 19.68 -2.23
CA ASP A 35 21.95 19.97 -3.57
C ASP A 35 20.47 19.52 -3.69
N PRO A 36 19.53 20.32 -3.16
CA PRO A 36 18.11 19.95 -3.08
C PRO A 36 17.45 19.79 -4.46
N ASP A 37 17.93 20.50 -5.48
CA ASP A 37 17.42 20.37 -6.84
C ASP A 37 17.80 19.01 -7.44
N LEU A 38 19.04 18.57 -7.22
CA LEU A 38 19.48 17.24 -7.62
C LEU A 38 18.72 16.16 -6.85
N ALA A 39 18.53 16.34 -5.54
CA ALA A 39 17.74 15.43 -4.71
C ALA A 39 16.31 15.31 -5.25
N ALA A 40 15.62 16.42 -5.51
CA ALA A 40 14.26 16.42 -6.03
C ALA A 40 14.15 15.67 -7.35
N ARG A 41 15.04 15.96 -8.31
CA ARG A 41 15.04 15.28 -9.62
C ARG A 41 15.25 13.78 -9.47
N SER A 42 16.23 13.38 -8.66
CA SER A 42 16.55 11.97 -8.44
C SER A 42 15.39 11.23 -7.74
N ILE A 43 14.74 11.85 -6.74
CA ILE A 43 13.57 11.29 -6.03
C ILE A 43 12.41 11.11 -7.01
N ILE A 44 12.07 12.16 -7.76
CA ILE A 44 10.91 12.15 -8.65
C ILE A 44 11.12 11.09 -9.73
N ASP A 45 12.27 11.10 -10.40
CA ASP A 45 12.54 10.20 -11.53
C ASP A 45 12.68 8.73 -11.08
N THR A 46 13.56 8.45 -10.12
CA THR A 46 13.79 7.07 -9.64
C THR A 46 12.55 6.53 -8.93
N GLY A 47 11.93 7.34 -8.07
CA GLY A 47 10.75 6.97 -7.33
C GLY A 47 9.55 6.72 -8.25
N TYR A 48 9.31 7.58 -9.24
CA TYR A 48 8.24 7.38 -10.22
C TYR A 48 8.44 6.08 -11.01
N ARG A 49 9.64 5.84 -11.56
CA ARG A 49 9.93 4.60 -12.29
C ARG A 49 9.70 3.37 -11.41
N TYR A 50 10.15 3.43 -10.16
CA TYR A 50 9.91 2.34 -9.20
C TYR A 50 8.42 2.11 -8.95
N LEU A 51 7.63 3.17 -8.73
CA LEU A 51 6.19 3.04 -8.50
C LEU A 51 5.46 2.49 -9.73
N MET A 52 5.89 2.83 -10.94
CA MET A 52 5.29 2.28 -12.16
C MET A 52 5.68 0.81 -12.38
N ALA A 53 6.91 0.42 -12.05
CA ALA A 53 7.39 -0.96 -12.18
C ALA A 53 6.85 -1.88 -11.06
N SER A 54 6.69 -1.36 -9.84
CA SER A 54 6.16 -2.08 -8.68
C SER A 54 5.15 -1.22 -7.92
N PRO A 55 3.91 -1.10 -8.43
CA PRO A 55 2.89 -0.28 -7.81
C PRO A 55 2.65 -0.67 -6.34
N PRO A 56 2.50 0.32 -5.45
CA PRO A 56 2.00 0.08 -4.10
C PRO A 56 0.67 -0.67 -4.15
N ARG A 57 0.43 -1.53 -3.16
CA ARG A 57 -0.78 -2.37 -3.13
C ARG A 57 -2.06 -1.54 -3.22
N ALA A 58 -2.06 -0.36 -2.60
CA ALA A 58 -3.18 0.57 -2.61
C ALA A 58 -3.56 1.11 -4.01
N PHE A 59 -2.67 1.02 -5.02
CA PHE A 59 -3.01 1.42 -6.40
C PHE A 59 -4.16 0.58 -6.97
N ARG A 60 -4.38 -0.64 -6.46
CA ARG A 60 -5.49 -1.50 -6.86
C ARG A 60 -6.89 -0.90 -6.60
N TYR A 61 -6.98 0.15 -5.78
CA TYR A 61 -8.25 0.85 -5.52
C TYR A 61 -8.59 1.92 -6.55
N PHE A 62 -7.69 2.15 -7.50
CA PHE A 62 -7.85 3.16 -8.53
C PHE A 62 -7.88 2.51 -9.92
N PRO A 63 -8.61 3.11 -10.87
CA PRO A 63 -8.48 2.79 -12.29
C PRO A 63 -7.02 2.88 -12.78
N ARG A 64 -6.62 2.00 -13.70
CA ARG A 64 -5.21 1.90 -14.17
C ARG A 64 -4.71 3.16 -14.87
N ASP A 65 -5.59 3.86 -15.58
CA ASP A 65 -5.30 5.14 -16.23
C ASP A 65 -4.90 6.24 -15.23
N ARG A 66 -5.29 6.13 -13.96
CA ARG A 66 -4.88 7.06 -12.89
C ARG A 66 -3.53 6.75 -12.26
N TYR A 67 -2.85 5.66 -12.62
CA TYR A 67 -1.61 5.24 -11.93
C TYR A 67 -0.49 6.27 -12.08
N HIS A 68 -0.40 6.90 -13.25
CA HIS A 68 0.57 7.94 -13.52
C HIS A 68 0.35 9.18 -12.65
N ASP A 69 -0.90 9.64 -12.54
CA ASP A 69 -1.28 10.78 -11.70
C ASP A 69 -1.02 10.49 -10.23
N LEU A 70 -1.36 9.29 -9.75
CA LEU A 70 -1.09 8.85 -8.38
C LEU A 70 0.40 8.81 -8.07
N ALA A 71 1.21 8.26 -8.99
CA ALA A 71 2.66 8.25 -8.83
C ALA A 71 3.21 9.67 -8.74
N ALA A 72 2.75 10.58 -9.61
CA ALA A 72 3.14 11.99 -9.58
C ALA A 72 2.76 12.67 -8.26
N ASP A 73 1.53 12.49 -7.77
CA ASP A 73 1.06 13.04 -6.50
C ASP A 73 1.86 12.53 -5.30
N ILE A 74 2.23 11.25 -5.30
CA ILE A 74 3.08 10.67 -4.27
C ILE A 74 4.48 11.27 -4.35
N MET A 75 5.05 11.46 -5.54
CA MET A 75 6.38 12.07 -5.68
C MET A 75 6.40 13.52 -5.22
N LEU A 76 5.40 14.32 -5.61
CA LEU A 76 5.21 15.68 -5.12
C LEU A 76 5.08 15.70 -3.59
N PHE A 77 4.35 14.74 -3.01
CA PHE A 77 4.26 14.59 -1.56
C PHE A 77 5.59 14.25 -0.89
N MET A 78 6.47 13.48 -1.52
CA MET A 78 7.78 13.12 -0.94
C MET A 78 8.72 14.32 -0.88
N VAL A 79 8.67 15.21 -1.87
CA VAL A 79 9.57 16.37 -1.98
C VAL A 79 9.00 17.66 -1.37
N ARG A 80 7.72 17.68 -0.97
CA ARG A 80 7.07 18.86 -0.38
C ARG A 80 7.75 19.32 0.91
N ASP A 81 7.47 20.57 1.28
CA ASP A 81 7.89 21.19 2.54
C ASP A 81 9.39 20.96 2.82
N ASP A 82 10.24 21.18 1.79
CA ASP A 82 11.69 20.93 1.86
C ASP A 82 12.02 19.51 2.36
N PHE A 83 11.47 18.51 1.67
CA PHE A 83 11.68 17.09 1.98
C PHE A 83 11.30 16.68 3.41
N ALA A 84 10.39 17.39 4.09
CA ALA A 84 10.02 17.10 5.48
C ALA A 84 9.55 15.66 5.71
N VAL A 85 9.00 14.99 4.69
CA VAL A 85 8.63 13.57 4.74
C VAL A 85 9.87 12.69 4.78
N ILE A 86 10.82 12.92 3.88
CA ILE A 86 12.05 12.14 3.77
C ILE A 86 12.97 12.37 4.96
N ARG A 87 13.07 13.60 5.48
CA ARG A 87 13.87 13.90 6.68
C ARG A 87 13.43 13.14 7.94
N ARG A 88 12.18 12.64 7.98
CA ARG A 88 11.69 11.77 9.07
C ARG A 88 12.18 10.33 8.95
N TYR A 89 12.75 9.95 7.82
CA TYR A 89 13.40 8.66 7.67
C TYR A 89 14.53 8.52 8.69
N ARG A 90 14.54 7.36 9.31
CA ARG A 90 15.56 6.91 10.25
C ARG A 90 15.76 5.45 9.96
N ASP A 91 17.01 5.05 9.74
CA ASP A 91 17.33 3.63 9.66
C ASP A 91 17.07 2.99 11.03
N ARG A 92 16.02 2.18 11.09
CA ARG A 92 15.65 1.34 12.25
C ARG A 92 15.76 -0.13 11.86
N GLY A 93 16.78 -0.49 11.07
CA GLY A 93 16.96 -1.81 10.48
C GLY A 93 16.08 -2.04 9.24
N ARG A 94 15.77 -0.98 8.49
CA ARG A 94 14.99 -1.06 7.23
C ARG A 94 15.66 -0.16 6.20
N SER A 95 15.82 -0.67 4.98
CA SER A 95 16.33 0.12 3.86
C SER A 95 15.42 1.29 3.51
N PHE A 96 16.01 2.30 2.87
CA PHE A 96 15.27 3.46 2.41
C PHE A 96 14.15 3.07 1.45
N LEU A 97 14.40 2.17 0.51
CA LEU A 97 13.40 1.67 -0.44
C LEU A 97 12.21 1.00 0.28
N GLY A 98 12.48 0.22 1.35
CA GLY A 98 11.43 -0.39 2.16
C GLY A 98 10.57 0.64 2.90
N TRP A 99 11.21 1.68 3.42
CA TRP A 99 10.52 2.83 4.01
C TRP A 99 9.72 3.61 2.95
N PHE A 100 10.32 3.93 1.81
CA PHE A 100 9.71 4.66 0.70
C PHE A 100 8.45 3.95 0.20
N ARG A 101 8.52 2.62 -0.02
CA ARG A 101 7.37 1.81 -0.41
C ARG A 101 6.24 1.90 0.62
N THR A 102 6.57 1.89 1.91
CA THR A 102 5.58 2.04 2.99
C THR A 102 4.95 3.43 2.95
N ALA A 103 5.76 4.48 2.81
CA ALA A 103 5.29 5.87 2.76
C ALA A 103 4.41 6.12 1.52
N ALA A 104 4.79 5.59 0.35
CA ALA A 104 4.02 5.69 -0.88
C ALA A 104 2.67 4.98 -0.78
N ASN A 105 2.65 3.75 -0.23
CA ASN A 105 1.40 3.01 -0.02
C ASN A 105 0.46 3.73 0.94
N ASN A 106 0.98 4.26 2.05
CA ASN A 106 0.18 5.04 3.00
C ASN A 106 -0.39 6.30 2.34
N ARG A 107 0.41 7.00 1.52
CA ARG A 107 -0.07 8.19 0.80
C ARG A 107 -1.16 7.86 -0.21
N ALA A 108 -1.04 6.76 -0.95
CA ALA A 108 -2.09 6.30 -1.86
C ALA A 108 -3.40 5.97 -1.12
N ILE A 109 -3.32 5.37 0.08
CA ILE A 109 -4.49 5.14 0.94
C ILE A 109 -5.10 6.45 1.41
N ASP A 110 -4.28 7.42 1.80
CA ASP A 110 -4.78 8.74 2.22
C ASP A 110 -5.52 9.45 1.08
N ILE A 111 -5.00 9.38 -0.15
CA ILE A 111 -5.67 9.90 -1.35
C ILE A 111 -7.01 9.18 -1.54
N TYR A 112 -7.02 7.84 -1.51
CA TYR A 112 -8.24 7.05 -1.66
C TYR A 112 -9.31 7.43 -0.62
N ARG A 113 -8.91 7.58 0.65
CA ARG A 113 -9.79 7.96 1.75
C ARG A 113 -10.30 9.40 1.57
N HIS A 114 -9.47 10.31 1.10
CA HIS A 114 -9.86 11.70 0.86
C HIS A 114 -10.86 11.84 -0.28
N GLU A 115 -10.72 11.04 -1.35
CA GLU A 115 -11.65 10.98 -2.47
C GLU A 115 -12.98 10.29 -2.12
N ARG A 116 -13.03 9.54 -1.00
CA ARG A 116 -14.24 8.89 -0.50
C ARG A 116 -14.60 9.32 0.93
N PRO A 117 -14.97 10.60 1.14
CA PRO A 117 -15.24 11.15 2.48
C PRO A 117 -16.46 10.53 3.19
N ASN A 118 -17.33 9.80 2.47
CA ASN A 118 -18.62 9.28 2.98
C ASN A 118 -18.79 7.76 2.84
N LEU A 119 -17.79 6.94 3.15
CA LEU A 119 -18.02 5.51 3.35
C LEU A 119 -18.71 5.27 4.71
N MET A 120 -20.00 5.63 4.79
CA MET A 120 -20.94 4.73 5.48
C MET A 120 -20.79 3.39 4.78
N VAL A 121 -20.54 2.35 5.56
CA VAL A 121 -20.28 0.99 5.10
C VAL A 121 -21.51 0.48 4.35
N VAL A 122 -21.58 0.76 3.05
CA VAL A 122 -22.30 -0.09 2.13
C VAL A 122 -21.30 -1.18 1.77
N LEU A 123 -21.60 -2.39 2.22
CA LEU A 123 -21.04 -3.63 1.66
C LEU A 123 -21.52 -3.72 0.21
N GLU A 124 -20.97 -2.90 -0.68
CA GLU A 124 -21.14 -3.08 -2.11
C GLU A 124 -20.08 -4.07 -2.59
N PRO A 125 -20.48 -5.27 -3.05
CA PRO A 125 -19.59 -6.19 -3.70
C PRO A 125 -19.57 -5.81 -5.18
N ASP A 126 -18.64 -4.95 -5.58
CA ASP A 126 -18.14 -5.01 -6.97
C ASP A 126 -16.80 -4.29 -7.05
N LEU A 127 -15.76 -5.06 -6.74
CA LEU A 127 -14.52 -4.92 -7.47
C LEU A 127 -14.73 -5.74 -8.74
N ASP A 128 -14.90 -5.06 -9.87
CA ASP A 128 -14.87 -5.67 -11.20
C ASP A 128 -13.76 -6.72 -11.24
N SER A 129 -14.18 -7.98 -11.20
CA SER A 129 -13.26 -9.10 -11.28
C SER A 129 -12.82 -9.22 -12.74
N PRO A 130 -11.53 -9.07 -13.05
CA PRO A 130 -11.07 -9.31 -14.41
C PRO A 130 -11.18 -10.81 -14.66
N THR A 131 -12.10 -11.18 -15.56
CA THR A 131 -12.17 -12.44 -16.31
C THR A 131 -12.16 -13.75 -15.51
N SER A 132 -13.25 -14.49 -15.71
CA SER A 132 -13.56 -15.82 -15.20
C SER A 132 -12.53 -16.89 -15.59
N ASP A 133 -11.56 -17.15 -14.72
CA ASP A 133 -10.95 -18.48 -14.60
C ASP A 133 -11.76 -19.25 -13.54
N SER A 134 -12.40 -20.36 -13.94
CA SER A 134 -13.36 -21.06 -13.07
C SER A 134 -12.74 -21.59 -11.77
N GLU A 135 -11.43 -21.79 -11.73
CA GLU A 135 -10.69 -22.19 -10.53
C GLU A 135 -10.58 -21.06 -9.48
N TYR A 136 -10.43 -19.80 -9.90
CA TYR A 136 -10.41 -18.66 -8.97
C TYR A 136 -11.79 -18.38 -8.38
N SER A 137 -12.86 -18.67 -9.14
CA SER A 137 -14.24 -18.57 -8.64
C SER A 137 -14.49 -19.55 -7.48
N ASP A 138 -14.02 -20.79 -7.59
CA ASP A 138 -14.19 -21.81 -6.53
C ASP A 138 -13.38 -21.47 -5.27
N VAL A 139 -12.12 -21.03 -5.42
CA VAL A 139 -11.29 -20.61 -4.28
C VAL A 139 -11.90 -19.38 -3.60
N ALA A 140 -12.37 -18.38 -4.36
CA ALA A 140 -13.00 -17.18 -3.79
C ALA A 140 -14.29 -17.50 -3.03
N GLU A 141 -15.12 -18.40 -3.56
CA GLU A 141 -16.35 -18.85 -2.90
C GLU A 141 -16.05 -19.59 -1.59
N ARG A 142 -15.07 -20.50 -1.59
CA ARG A 142 -14.67 -21.23 -0.38
C ARG A 142 -14.00 -20.32 0.65
N VAL A 143 -13.26 -19.29 0.22
CA VAL A 143 -12.75 -18.25 1.12
C VAL A 143 -13.90 -17.46 1.75
N ARG A 144 -14.95 -17.12 0.98
CA ARG A 144 -16.15 -16.46 1.48
C ARG A 144 -16.87 -17.33 2.52
N GLU A 145 -17.10 -18.60 2.21
CA GLU A 145 -17.68 -19.57 3.17
C GLU A 145 -16.84 -19.69 4.45
N ALA A 146 -15.51 -19.71 4.32
CA ALA A 146 -14.62 -19.77 5.46
C ALA A 146 -14.76 -18.54 6.37
N ILE A 147 -14.88 -17.35 5.78
CA ILE A 147 -15.11 -16.09 6.50
C ILE A 147 -16.49 -16.06 7.16
N ASP A 148 -17.54 -16.44 6.45
CA ASP A 148 -18.91 -16.46 6.97
C ASP A 148 -19.11 -17.48 8.10
N SER A 149 -18.31 -18.55 8.12
CA SER A 149 -18.32 -19.53 9.20
C SER A 149 -17.63 -19.07 10.50
N LEU A 150 -17.01 -17.88 10.52
CA LEU A 150 -16.39 -17.34 11.73
C LEU A 150 -17.47 -16.85 12.70
N ARG A 151 -17.40 -17.34 13.95
CA ARG A 151 -18.42 -17.08 14.98
C ARG A 151 -18.54 -15.63 15.44
N ASN A 152 -17.52 -14.81 15.21
CA ASN A 152 -17.52 -13.42 15.65
C ASN A 152 -17.98 -12.52 14.48
N PRO A 153 -19.11 -11.80 14.62
CA PRO A 153 -19.67 -10.99 13.54
C PRO A 153 -18.76 -9.83 13.11
N LEU A 154 -17.82 -9.41 13.97
CA LEU A 154 -16.82 -8.41 13.61
C LEU A 154 -15.69 -8.98 12.74
N CYS A 155 -15.54 -10.30 12.62
CA CYS A 155 -14.39 -10.87 11.91
C CYS A 155 -14.36 -10.46 10.44
N THR A 156 -15.48 -10.52 9.73
CA THR A 156 -15.57 -10.10 8.32
C THR A 156 -15.15 -8.65 8.19
N THR A 157 -15.76 -7.74 8.98
CA THR A 157 -15.43 -6.32 8.99
C THR A 157 -13.96 -6.07 9.31
N LEU A 158 -13.41 -6.70 10.35
CA LEU A 158 -12.02 -6.50 10.76
C LEU A 158 -11.03 -7.05 9.75
N LEU A 159 -11.32 -8.21 9.14
CA LEU A 159 -10.49 -8.79 8.08
C LEU A 159 -10.50 -7.89 6.86
N VAL A 160 -11.65 -7.40 6.43
CA VAL A 160 -11.78 -6.48 5.29
C VAL A 160 -11.10 -5.15 5.59
N TRP A 161 -11.39 -4.51 6.73
CA TRP A 161 -10.77 -3.25 7.10
C TRP A 161 -9.25 -3.35 7.27
N ARG A 162 -8.71 -4.47 7.78
CA ARG A 162 -7.26 -4.66 7.93
C ARG A 162 -6.56 -5.10 6.64
N LEU A 163 -7.13 -6.03 5.88
CA LEU A 163 -6.45 -6.68 4.75
C LEU A 163 -6.76 -6.01 3.41
N VAL A 164 -7.95 -5.42 3.30
CA VAL A 164 -8.37 -4.63 2.14
C VAL A 164 -8.07 -3.19 2.46
N HIS A 165 -8.80 -2.52 3.35
CA HIS A 165 -8.65 -1.07 3.50
C HIS A 165 -7.41 -0.60 4.30
N GLU A 166 -6.62 -1.55 4.82
CA GLU A 166 -5.37 -1.32 5.56
C GLU A 166 -5.51 -0.37 6.77
N TYR A 167 -6.69 -0.29 7.37
CA TYR A 167 -6.94 0.53 8.56
C TYR A 167 -6.05 0.06 9.70
N THR A 168 -5.42 0.97 10.44
CA THR A 168 -4.69 0.61 11.66
C THR A 168 -5.66 0.17 12.75
N ASN A 169 -5.21 -0.62 13.73
CA ASN A 169 -6.08 -1.01 14.85
C ASN A 169 -6.65 0.20 15.61
N LYS A 170 -5.92 1.33 15.62
CA LYS A 170 -6.35 2.59 16.21
C LYS A 170 -7.50 3.21 15.42
N GLU A 171 -7.38 3.26 14.09
CA GLU A 171 -8.44 3.77 13.20
C GLU A 171 -9.70 2.91 13.28
N ILE A 172 -9.53 1.59 13.30
CA ILE A 172 -10.65 0.65 13.47
C ILE A 172 -11.34 0.86 14.81
N ALA A 173 -10.59 1.04 15.91
CA ALA A 173 -11.19 1.30 17.22
C ALA A 173 -12.08 2.56 17.16
N VAL A 174 -11.59 3.64 16.56
CA VAL A 174 -12.36 4.88 16.37
C VAL A 174 -13.59 4.64 15.48
N ALA A 175 -13.45 3.92 14.37
CA ALA A 175 -14.55 3.60 13.46
C ALA A 175 -15.64 2.72 14.09
N LEU A 176 -15.28 1.89 15.08
CA LEU A 176 -16.23 1.12 15.90
C LEU A 176 -16.89 1.96 17.01
N GLY A 177 -16.63 3.27 17.07
CA GLY A 177 -17.10 4.17 18.12
C GLY A 177 -16.37 3.99 19.45
N TRP A 178 -15.20 3.35 19.45
CA TRP A 178 -14.38 3.15 20.64
C TRP A 178 -13.29 4.22 20.76
N SER A 179 -12.74 4.35 21.96
CA SER A 179 -11.51 5.12 22.16
C SER A 179 -10.35 4.51 21.37
N ALA A 180 -9.53 5.37 20.75
CA ALA A 180 -8.28 5.01 20.09
C ALA A 180 -7.30 4.21 20.97
N SER A 181 -7.41 4.35 22.30
CA SER A 181 -6.62 3.58 23.28
C SER A 181 -6.94 2.07 23.25
N ARG A 182 -8.13 1.67 22.77
CA ARG A 182 -8.55 0.26 22.64
C ARG A 182 -7.99 -0.45 21.40
N ASN A 183 -6.95 0.10 20.77
CA ASN A 183 -6.32 -0.51 19.60
C ASN A 183 -5.74 -1.91 19.87
N ALA A 184 -5.30 -2.20 21.10
CA ALA A 184 -4.80 -3.53 21.48
C ALA A 184 -5.92 -4.58 21.43
N GLU A 185 -7.13 -4.21 21.85
CA GLU A 185 -8.31 -5.07 21.83
C GLU A 185 -8.73 -5.41 20.41
N VAL A 186 -8.77 -4.40 19.52
CA VAL A 186 -8.97 -4.62 18.07
C VAL A 186 -7.90 -5.58 17.52
N GLY A 187 -6.65 -5.39 17.90
CA GLY A 187 -5.55 -6.28 17.50
C GLY A 187 -5.74 -7.73 17.93
N ASN A 188 -6.21 -7.95 19.16
CA ASN A 188 -6.51 -9.28 19.68
C ASN A 188 -7.68 -9.94 18.95
N ILE A 189 -8.77 -9.20 18.71
CA ILE A 189 -9.92 -9.72 17.96
C ILE A 189 -9.48 -10.08 16.53
N TYR A 190 -8.79 -9.17 15.85
CA TYR A 190 -8.27 -9.41 14.49
C TYR A 190 -7.35 -10.63 14.44
N ARG A 191 -6.44 -10.79 15.41
CA ARG A 191 -5.57 -11.96 15.50
C ARG A 191 -6.39 -13.25 15.62
N ASN A 192 -7.41 -13.27 16.47
CA ASN A 192 -8.28 -14.44 16.65
C ASN A 192 -9.07 -14.75 15.38
N CYS A 193 -9.60 -13.73 14.70
CA CYS A 193 -10.27 -13.89 13.41
C CYS A 193 -9.34 -14.46 12.34
N ARG A 194 -8.10 -13.95 12.25
CA ARG A 194 -7.11 -14.45 11.30
C ARG A 194 -6.71 -15.90 11.57
N LEU A 195 -6.48 -16.26 12.84
CA LEU A 195 -6.18 -17.65 13.21
C LEU A 195 -7.36 -18.58 12.95
N GLY A 196 -8.59 -18.13 13.22
CA GLY A 196 -9.81 -18.87 12.89
C GLY A 196 -9.94 -19.11 11.39
N LEU A 197 -9.74 -18.08 10.58
CA LEU A 197 -9.78 -18.17 9.13
C LEU A 197 -8.73 -19.16 8.60
N ILE A 198 -7.47 -19.04 9.05
CA ILE A 198 -6.39 -19.96 8.65
C ILE A 198 -6.75 -21.42 8.97
N ARG A 199 -7.28 -21.69 10.17
CA ARG A 199 -7.71 -23.05 10.56
C ARG A 199 -8.84 -23.56 9.68
N ARG A 200 -9.79 -22.68 9.33
CA ARG A 200 -10.94 -23.06 8.50
C ARG A 200 -10.53 -23.36 7.07
N LEU A 201 -9.71 -22.50 6.47
CA LEU A 201 -9.14 -22.72 5.14
C LEU A 201 -8.33 -24.01 5.10
N ALA A 202 -7.49 -24.27 6.11
CA ALA A 202 -6.75 -25.53 6.21
C ALA A 202 -7.67 -26.75 6.32
N ALA A 203 -8.75 -26.68 7.11
CA ALA A 203 -9.74 -27.75 7.23
C ALA A 203 -10.51 -28.00 5.92
N MET A 204 -10.65 -26.96 5.10
CA MET A 204 -11.20 -27.06 3.75
C MET A 204 -10.17 -27.55 2.73
N GLY A 205 -8.92 -27.80 3.11
CA GLY A 205 -7.85 -28.20 2.18
C GLY A 205 -7.25 -27.05 1.36
N ILE A 206 -7.55 -25.80 1.73
CA ILE A 206 -6.98 -24.60 1.11
C ILE A 206 -5.69 -24.24 1.85
N GLY A 207 -4.57 -24.65 1.28
CA GLY A 207 -3.23 -24.29 1.75
C GLY A 207 -2.77 -22.91 1.24
N PRO A 208 -1.68 -22.35 1.79
CA PRO A 208 -1.13 -21.07 1.33
C PRO A 208 -0.78 -21.04 -0.17
N SER A 209 -0.36 -22.18 -0.73
CA SER A 209 -0.06 -22.33 -2.16
C SER A 209 -1.28 -22.12 -3.06
N ALA A 210 -2.48 -22.43 -2.58
CA ALA A 210 -3.73 -22.20 -3.32
C ALA A 210 -4.20 -20.73 -3.29
N LEU A 211 -3.50 -19.86 -2.55
CA LEU A 211 -3.83 -18.44 -2.39
C LEU A 211 -2.80 -17.50 -3.05
N ILE A 212 -1.71 -18.04 -3.60
CA ILE A 212 -0.58 -17.28 -4.16
C ILE A 212 -0.57 -17.31 -5.70
N ASN A 213 -1.25 -18.29 -6.29
CA ASN A 213 -1.54 -18.31 -7.73
C ASN A 213 -2.77 -17.45 -7.97
#